data_AF-A0A0B1S1C2-F1
#
_entry.id   AF-A0A0B1S1C2-F1
#
_cell.length_a   1.000
_cell.length_b   1.000
_cell.length_c   1.000
_cell.angle_alpha   90.00
_cell.angle_beta   90.00
_cell.angle_gamma   90.00
#
_symmetry.space_group_name_H-M   'P 1'
#
loop_
_entity.id
_entity.type
_entity.pdbx_description
1 polymer ?
#
loop_
_entity_poly.entity_id
_entity_poly.type
_entity_poly.pdbx_seq_one_letter_code
_entity_poly.pdbx_strand_id
1 'polypeptide(L)'
;MFSALSRYLLAAEVSWTWLMFGYLLVSAGNLVYCYSFSSQIRLWSRLLTIAVSFHLVAISYYCFADLLVSIPSLVLVLFAALASSCVTVVGAGSVCQYGHVGDYDSNQASYIRLVGAICQTAGSSLFVMNLFGQRAELLQMISRCLFYFAQGLLFFANERLSKML
;
A
#
# COMPACT_ATOMS: atom_id res chain seq x y z
N MET A 1 -36.15 4.52 -9.91
CA MET A 1 -34.85 3.89 -9.60
C MET A 1 -33.70 4.91 -9.42
N PHE A 2 -33.70 6.06 -10.09
CA PHE A 2 -32.66 7.12 -9.92
C PHE A 2 -32.66 7.87 -8.57
N SER A 3 -33.81 8.03 -7.90
CA SER A 3 -33.90 8.80 -6.64
C SER A 3 -33.22 8.10 -5.43
N ALA A 4 -33.26 6.76 -5.38
CA ALA A 4 -32.58 5.99 -4.34
C ALA A 4 -31.05 5.96 -4.54
N LEU A 5 -30.58 5.92 -5.79
CA LEU A 5 -29.16 6.01 -6.15
C LEU A 5 -28.58 7.39 -5.78
N SER A 6 -29.34 8.46 -6.01
CA SER A 6 -28.97 9.83 -5.63
C SER A 6 -28.85 10.02 -4.12
N ARG A 7 -29.77 9.46 -3.32
CA ARG A 7 -29.67 9.51 -1.84
C ARG A 7 -28.59 8.58 -1.29
N TYR A 8 -28.31 7.45 -1.94
CA TYR A 8 -27.14 6.62 -1.62
C TYR A 8 -25.83 7.31 -1.96
N LEU A 9 -25.75 8.06 -3.07
CA LEU A 9 -24.59 8.88 -3.42
C LEU A 9 -24.40 10.04 -2.44
N LEU A 10 -25.46 10.74 -2.03
CA LEU A 10 -25.39 11.82 -1.04
C LEU A 10 -25.08 11.34 0.39
N ALA A 11 -25.63 10.19 0.82
CA ALA A 11 -25.24 9.57 2.09
C ALA A 11 -23.85 8.92 2.04
N ALA A 12 -23.37 8.59 0.83
CA ALA A 12 -22.03 8.08 0.60
C ALA A 12 -20.98 9.19 0.42
N GLU A 13 -21.32 10.41 0.02
CA GLU A 13 -20.34 11.50 -0.11
C GLU A 13 -19.53 11.73 1.19
N VAL A 14 -20.18 11.60 2.35
CA VAL A 14 -19.51 11.63 3.66
C VAL A 14 -18.58 10.42 3.82
N SER A 15 -19.01 9.21 3.50
CA SER A 15 -18.14 8.01 3.66
C SER A 15 -16.98 7.98 2.66
N TRP A 16 -17.15 8.56 1.47
CA TRP A 16 -16.13 8.60 0.43
C TRP A 16 -15.05 9.63 0.73
N THR A 17 -15.41 10.78 1.28
CA THR A 17 -14.45 11.80 1.74
C THR A 17 -13.60 11.29 2.89
N TRP A 18 -14.19 10.58 3.86
CA TRP A 18 -13.43 9.90 4.92
C TRP A 18 -12.53 8.79 4.38
N LEU A 19 -12.99 8.02 3.40
CA LEU A 19 -12.20 6.98 2.75
C LEU A 19 -11.01 7.59 2.00
N MET A 20 -11.23 8.66 1.23
CA MET A 20 -10.16 9.42 0.57
C MET A 20 -9.15 9.99 1.56
N PHE A 21 -9.63 10.59 2.63
CA PHE A 21 -8.77 11.14 3.67
C PHE A 21 -7.92 10.03 4.32
N GLY A 22 -8.52 8.87 4.60
CA GLY A 22 -7.81 7.69 5.07
C GLY A 22 -6.71 7.25 4.10
N TYR A 23 -7.00 7.15 2.80
CA TYR A 23 -6.01 6.74 1.80
C TYR A 23 -4.91 7.78 1.56
N LEU A 24 -5.23 9.07 1.65
CA LEU A 24 -4.23 10.13 1.66
C LEU A 24 -3.29 9.99 2.85
N LEU A 25 -3.83 9.71 4.04
CA LEU A 25 -3.05 9.52 5.25
C LEU A 25 -2.18 8.26 5.17
N VAL A 26 -2.69 7.17 4.59
CA VAL A 26 -1.89 5.97 4.29
C VAL A 26 -0.76 6.28 3.30
N SER A 27 -1.05 7.03 2.23
CA SER A 27 -0.04 7.44 1.24
C SER A 27 1.05 8.30 1.87
N ALA A 28 0.66 9.30 2.67
CA ALA A 28 1.59 10.15 3.42
C ALA A 28 2.42 9.32 4.42
N GLY A 29 1.79 8.39 5.15
CA GLY A 29 2.47 7.48 6.06
C GLY A 29 3.50 6.60 5.36
N ASN A 30 3.17 6.06 4.18
CA ASN A 30 4.10 5.27 3.36
C ASN A 30 5.29 6.13 2.88
N LEU A 31 5.06 7.38 2.49
CA LEU A 31 6.12 8.30 2.07
C LEU A 31 7.05 8.65 3.23
N VAL A 32 6.49 8.98 4.40
CA VAL A 32 7.28 9.23 5.63
C VAL A 32 8.07 7.99 6.02
N TYR A 33 7.46 6.80 5.93
CA TYR A 33 8.14 5.54 6.20
C TYR A 33 9.29 5.30 5.20
N CYS A 34 9.06 5.47 3.90
CA CYS A 34 10.10 5.44 2.87
C CYS A 34 11.26 6.38 3.18
N TYR A 35 10.98 7.61 3.61
CA TYR A 35 12.00 8.57 4.01
C TYR A 35 12.82 8.07 5.21
N SER A 36 12.20 7.40 6.18
CA SER A 36 12.86 6.90 7.39
C SER A 36 14.01 5.92 7.11
N PHE A 37 13.94 5.16 6.02
CA PHE A 37 14.99 4.21 5.64
C PHE A 37 15.63 4.53 4.28
N SER A 38 15.36 5.71 3.70
CA SER A 38 15.89 6.05 2.38
C SER A 38 17.42 6.13 2.39
N SER A 39 18.02 6.49 3.53
CA SER A 39 19.47 6.52 3.74
C SER A 39 20.12 5.11 3.71
N GLN A 40 19.33 4.06 3.92
CA GLN A 40 19.78 2.66 3.87
C GLN A 40 19.73 2.08 2.46
N ILE A 41 19.01 2.74 1.54
CA ILE A 41 18.89 2.31 0.15
C ILE A 41 20.16 2.73 -0.61
N ARG A 42 21.11 1.79 -0.76
CA ARG A 42 22.31 2.02 -1.57
C ARG A 42 22.04 1.97 -3.06
N LEU A 43 21.20 1.03 -3.50
CA LEU A 43 20.87 0.82 -4.89
C LEU A 43 19.41 0.38 -5.02
N TRP A 44 18.69 0.97 -5.97
CA TRP A 44 17.32 0.55 -6.27
C TRP A 44 17.34 -0.71 -7.15
N SER A 45 16.59 -1.73 -6.75
CA SER A 45 16.48 -2.97 -7.51
C SER A 45 15.64 -2.78 -8.77
N ARG A 46 16.30 -2.87 -9.93
CA ARG A 46 15.64 -2.75 -11.24
C ARG A 46 14.57 -3.83 -11.46
N LEU A 47 14.85 -5.07 -11.05
CA LEU A 47 13.93 -6.20 -11.18
C LEU A 47 12.64 -5.99 -10.36
N LEU A 48 12.78 -5.60 -9.08
CA LEU A 48 11.61 -5.31 -8.23
C LEU A 48 10.81 -4.13 -8.75
N THR A 49 11.50 -3.08 -9.23
CA THR A 49 10.83 -1.91 -9.81
C THR A 49 9.97 -2.30 -11.01
N ILE A 50 10.51 -3.11 -11.93
CA ILE A 50 9.78 -3.59 -13.11
C ILE A 50 8.58 -4.47 -12.69
N ALA A 51 8.78 -5.44 -11.80
CA ALA A 51 7.71 -6.33 -11.34
C ALA A 51 6.55 -5.56 -10.68
N VAL A 52 6.89 -4.63 -9.79
CA VAL A 52 5.89 -3.82 -9.07
C VAL A 52 5.19 -2.84 -10.02
N SER A 53 5.89 -2.27 -11.00
CA SER A 53 5.27 -1.42 -12.01
C SER A 53 4.29 -2.20 -12.91
N PHE A 54 4.59 -3.44 -13.28
CA PHE A 54 3.65 -4.30 -14.01
C PHE A 54 2.39 -4.59 -13.18
N HIS A 55 2.56 -4.88 -11.87
CA HIS A 55 1.45 -5.06 -10.95
C HIS A 55 0.55 -3.81 -10.85
N LEU A 56 1.17 -2.63 -10.75
CA LEU A 56 0.45 -1.36 -10.71
C LEU A 56 -0.36 -1.12 -12.00
N VAL A 57 0.26 -1.36 -13.16
CA VAL A 57 -0.39 -1.21 -14.47
C VAL A 57 -1.54 -2.20 -14.59
N ALA A 58 -1.34 -3.47 -14.24
CA ALA A 58 -2.39 -4.48 -14.30
C ALA A 58 -3.61 -4.09 -13.44
N ILE A 59 -3.40 -3.71 -12.17
CA ILE A 59 -4.50 -3.27 -11.30
C ILE A 59 -5.17 -2.02 -11.88
N SER A 60 -4.40 -1.04 -12.36
CA SER A 60 -4.97 0.17 -12.92
C SER A 60 -5.82 -0.09 -14.17
N TYR A 61 -5.39 -1.02 -15.02
CA TYR A 61 -6.12 -1.39 -16.22
C TYR A 61 -7.40 -2.15 -15.87
N TYR A 62 -7.32 -3.16 -14.99
CA TYR A 62 -8.49 -3.99 -14.65
C TYR A 62 -9.51 -3.29 -13.74
N CYS A 63 -9.08 -2.43 -12.81
CA CYS A 63 -9.97 -1.79 -11.83
C CYS A 63 -10.30 -0.33 -12.14
N PHE A 64 -9.40 0.44 -12.76
CA PHE A 64 -9.59 1.88 -12.94
C PHE A 64 -10.08 2.29 -14.34
N ALA A 65 -9.95 1.45 -15.36
CA ALA A 65 -10.34 1.81 -16.73
C ALA A 65 -11.82 2.22 -16.83
N ASP A 66 -12.74 1.43 -16.26
CA ASP A 66 -14.17 1.77 -16.21
C ASP A 66 -14.50 2.89 -15.22
N LEU A 67 -13.68 3.04 -14.16
CA LEU A 67 -13.99 3.92 -13.04
C LEU A 67 -13.52 5.36 -13.25
N LEU A 68 -12.49 5.57 -14.07
CA LEU A 68 -11.94 6.89 -14.40
C LEU A 68 -12.97 7.83 -15.01
N VAL A 69 -13.94 7.28 -15.75
CA VAL A 69 -15.02 8.05 -16.39
C VAL A 69 -16.06 8.51 -15.37
N SER A 70 -16.30 7.72 -14.31
CA SER A 70 -17.33 8.04 -13.30
C SER A 70 -16.80 8.87 -12.12
N ILE A 71 -15.65 8.50 -11.53
CA ILE A 71 -15.16 9.11 -10.28
C ILE A 71 -13.62 9.25 -10.31
N PRO A 72 -13.08 10.23 -11.07
CA PRO A 72 -11.63 10.35 -11.29
C PRO A 72 -10.85 10.70 -10.01
N SER A 73 -11.44 11.47 -9.10
CA SER A 73 -10.78 11.87 -7.85
C SER A 73 -10.46 10.68 -6.95
N LEU A 74 -11.37 9.70 -6.84
CA LEU A 74 -11.18 8.51 -6.00
C LEU A 74 -10.13 7.58 -6.58
N VAL A 75 -10.14 7.41 -7.91
CA VAL A 75 -9.12 6.67 -8.63
C VAL A 75 -7.74 7.25 -8.34
N LEU A 76 -7.58 8.57 -8.43
CA LEU A 76 -6.28 9.23 -8.20
C LEU A 76 -5.76 8.99 -6.78
N VAL A 77 -6.62 9.11 -5.76
CA VAL A 77 -6.21 8.90 -4.36
C VAL A 77 -5.84 7.43 -4.09
N LEU A 78 -6.62 6.48 -4.60
CA LEU A 78 -6.31 5.05 -4.47
C LEU A 78 -5.04 4.67 -5.24
N PHE A 79 -4.86 5.22 -6.44
CA PHE A 79 -3.65 5.03 -7.22
C PHE A 79 -2.43 5.58 -6.49
N ALA A 80 -2.52 6.78 -5.91
CA ALA A 80 -1.43 7.36 -5.11
C ALA A 80 -1.09 6.49 -3.89
N ALA A 81 -2.10 5.98 -3.18
CA ALA A 81 -1.90 5.08 -2.04
C ALA A 81 -1.26 3.75 -2.45
N LEU A 82 -1.69 3.17 -3.58
CA LEU A 82 -1.09 1.95 -4.13
C LEU A 82 0.35 2.19 -4.60
N ALA A 83 0.60 3.28 -5.33
CA ALA A 83 1.92 3.68 -5.80
C ALA A 83 2.90 3.92 -4.63
N SER A 84 2.46 4.61 -3.57
CA SER A 84 3.29 4.80 -2.37
C SER A 84 3.65 3.48 -1.69
N SER A 85 2.71 2.51 -1.62
CA SER A 85 2.94 1.17 -1.08
C SER A 85 3.89 0.36 -1.96
N CYS A 86 3.77 0.51 -3.28
CA CYS A 86 4.69 -0.08 -4.24
C CYS A 86 6.12 0.45 -4.04
N VAL A 87 6.30 1.76 -3.81
CA VAL A 87 7.62 2.35 -3.53
C VAL A 87 8.20 1.82 -2.22
N THR A 88 7.38 1.62 -1.17
CA THR A 88 7.87 1.02 0.09
C THR A 88 8.32 -0.42 -0.10
N VAL A 89 7.62 -1.22 -0.91
CA VAL A 89 8.05 -2.58 -1.28
C VAL A 89 9.38 -2.58 -2.02
N VAL A 90 9.52 -1.73 -3.05
CA VAL A 90 10.77 -1.65 -3.82
C VAL A 90 11.92 -1.16 -2.93
N GLY A 91 11.67 -0.17 -2.08
CA GLY A 91 12.67 0.34 -1.13
C GLY A 91 13.10 -0.73 -0.13
N ALA A 92 12.15 -1.39 0.54
CA ALA A 92 12.44 -2.46 1.50
C ALA A 92 13.13 -3.66 0.85
N GLY A 93 12.69 -4.05 -0.35
CA GLY A 93 13.31 -5.13 -1.12
C GLY A 93 14.71 -4.78 -1.61
N SER A 94 14.96 -3.51 -1.95
CA SER A 94 16.28 -3.02 -2.32
C SER A 94 17.25 -3.05 -1.13
N VAL A 95 16.80 -2.67 0.06
CA VAL A 95 17.59 -2.82 1.31
C VAL A 95 17.84 -4.30 1.62
N CYS A 96 16.87 -5.17 1.38
CA CYS A 96 17.02 -6.61 1.58
C CYS A 96 18.03 -7.26 0.61
N GLN A 97 18.14 -6.75 -0.62
CA GLN A 97 19.03 -7.30 -1.65
C GLN A 97 20.44 -6.71 -1.62
N TYR A 98 20.57 -5.41 -1.33
CA TYR A 98 21.82 -4.66 -1.38
C TYR A 98 22.29 -4.13 -0.02
N GLY A 99 21.66 -4.60 1.06
CA GLY A 99 22.01 -4.27 2.44
C GLY A 99 23.40 -4.78 2.83
N HIS A 100 23.90 -4.30 3.97
CA HIS A 100 25.24 -4.66 4.44
C HIS A 100 25.33 -6.16 4.78
N VAL A 101 26.13 -6.88 4.01
CA VAL A 101 26.47 -8.29 4.24
C VAL A 101 27.38 -8.37 5.48
N GLY A 102 26.80 -8.52 6.67
CA GLY A 102 27.58 -8.63 7.91
C GLY A 102 26.75 -8.66 9.18
N ASP A 103 25.66 -7.90 9.24
CA ASP A 103 24.79 -7.85 10.43
C ASP A 103 23.55 -8.74 10.25
N TYR A 104 23.52 -9.85 10.98
CA TYR A 104 22.39 -10.78 10.98
C TYR A 104 21.10 -10.08 11.44
N ASP A 105 21.20 -9.19 12.43
CA ASP A 105 20.07 -8.43 12.96
C ASP A 105 19.57 -7.35 11.98
N SER A 106 20.46 -6.70 11.21
CA SER A 106 20.05 -5.73 10.19
C SER A 106 19.32 -6.41 9.03
N ASN A 107 19.78 -7.60 8.66
CA ASN A 107 19.15 -8.42 7.63
C ASN A 107 17.75 -8.88 8.08
N GLN A 108 17.61 -9.38 9.32
CA GLN A 108 16.31 -9.76 9.85
C GLN A 108 15.33 -8.58 9.88
N ALA A 109 15.77 -7.40 10.29
CA ALA A 109 14.94 -6.20 10.28
C ALA A 109 14.46 -5.84 8.86
N SER A 110 15.34 -5.92 7.85
CA SER A 110 14.98 -5.65 6.44
C SER A 110 13.95 -6.64 5.88
N TYR A 111 14.05 -7.93 6.22
CA TYR A 111 13.06 -8.94 5.82
C TYR A 111 11.69 -8.68 6.43
N ILE A 112 11.64 -8.30 7.72
CA ILE A 112 10.38 -7.96 8.39
C ILE A 112 9.71 -6.74 7.71
N ARG A 113 10.50 -5.73 7.29
CA ARG A 113 9.98 -4.59 6.50
C ARG A 113 9.41 -5.03 5.17
N LEU A 114 10.13 -5.90 4.45
CA LEU A 114 9.71 -6.39 3.14
C LEU A 114 8.39 -7.17 3.25
N VAL A 115 8.28 -8.08 4.22
CA VAL A 115 7.05 -8.84 4.46
C VAL A 115 5.89 -7.90 4.82
N GLY A 116 6.12 -6.93 5.72
CA GLY A 116 5.12 -5.92 6.06
C GLY A 116 4.65 -5.12 4.84
N ALA A 117 5.57 -4.65 4.00
CA ALA A 117 5.25 -3.87 2.79
C ALA A 117 4.48 -4.71 1.76
N ILE A 118 4.83 -5.99 1.59
CA ILE A 118 4.10 -6.92 0.72
C ILE A 118 2.68 -7.15 1.25
N CYS A 119 2.52 -7.42 2.55
CA CYS A 119 1.20 -7.60 3.17
C CYS A 119 0.33 -6.34 3.06
N GLN A 120 0.92 -5.15 3.23
CA GLN A 120 0.20 -3.88 3.06
C GLN A 120 -0.24 -3.66 1.60
N THR A 121 0.64 -3.96 0.65
CA THR A 121 0.34 -3.85 -0.79
C THR A 121 -0.75 -4.85 -1.18
N ALA A 122 -0.65 -6.10 -0.73
CA ALA A 122 -1.66 -7.13 -0.98
C ALA A 122 -3.02 -6.77 -0.35
N GLY A 123 -3.03 -6.28 0.90
CA GLY A 123 -4.25 -5.79 1.56
C GLY A 123 -4.90 -4.63 0.79
N SER A 124 -4.09 -3.68 0.31
CA SER A 124 -4.57 -2.54 -0.49
C SER A 124 -5.12 -2.99 -1.84
N SER A 125 -4.45 -3.92 -2.53
CA SER A 125 -4.94 -4.51 -3.79
C SER A 125 -6.25 -5.27 -3.60
N LEU A 126 -6.36 -6.10 -2.55
CA LEU A 126 -7.58 -6.85 -2.23
C LEU A 126 -8.75 -5.92 -1.88
N PHE A 127 -8.47 -4.81 -1.19
CA PHE A 127 -9.50 -3.83 -0.87
C PHE A 127 -10.01 -3.10 -2.12
N VAL A 128 -9.11 -2.72 -3.04
CA VAL A 128 -9.50 -2.13 -4.34
C VAL A 128 -10.36 -3.12 -5.14
N MET A 129 -9.98 -4.40 -5.18
CA MET A 129 -10.78 -5.45 -5.82
C MET A 129 -12.15 -5.63 -5.15
N ASN A 130 -12.24 -5.53 -3.81
CA ASN A 130 -13.50 -5.65 -3.09
C ASN A 130 -14.44 -4.44 -3.29
N LEU A 131 -13.87 -3.24 -3.47
CA LEU A 131 -14.63 -2.02 -3.76
C LEU A 131 -15.26 -2.03 -5.16
N PHE A 132 -14.55 -2.53 -6.17
CA PHE A 132 -14.94 -2.37 -7.58
C PHE A 132 -15.24 -3.67 -8.33
N GLY A 133 -14.80 -4.82 -7.82
CA GLY A 133 -15.04 -6.12 -8.42
C GLY A 133 -16.35 -6.75 -7.93
N GLN A 134 -16.29 -7.43 -6.80
CA GLN A 134 -17.43 -8.17 -6.23
C GLN A 134 -17.41 -8.03 -4.71
N ARG A 135 -18.45 -7.40 -4.13
CA ARG A 135 -18.54 -7.17 -2.67
C ARG A 135 -18.61 -8.51 -1.95
N ALA A 136 -17.53 -8.86 -1.26
CA ALA A 136 -17.50 -9.93 -0.28
C ALA A 136 -17.03 -9.36 1.05
N GLU A 137 -17.93 -9.33 2.05
CA GLU A 137 -17.65 -8.90 3.42
C GLU A 137 -16.37 -9.55 4.00
N LEU A 138 -16.12 -10.80 3.60
CA LEU A 138 -14.96 -11.60 4.01
C LEU A 138 -13.63 -11.05 3.45
N LEU A 139 -13.60 -10.53 2.21
CA LEU A 139 -12.41 -9.88 1.66
C LEU A 139 -12.09 -8.57 2.38
N GLN A 140 -13.11 -7.81 2.79
CA GLN A 140 -12.91 -6.57 3.52
C GLN A 140 -12.31 -6.82 4.90
N MET A 141 -12.78 -7.87 5.59
CA MET A 141 -12.24 -8.25 6.89
C MET A 141 -10.78 -8.74 6.78
N ILE A 142 -10.47 -9.58 5.79
CA ILE A 142 -9.10 -10.06 5.54
C ILE A 142 -8.16 -8.90 5.21
N SER A 143 -8.58 -7.95 4.36
CA SER A 143 -7.75 -6.80 3.99
C SER A 143 -7.38 -5.94 5.20
N ARG A 144 -8.32 -5.74 6.14
CA ARG A 144 -8.09 -5.00 7.38
C ARG A 144 -7.13 -5.73 8.31
N CYS A 145 -7.32 -7.05 8.48
CA CYS A 145 -6.40 -7.86 9.27
C CYS A 145 -4.97 -7.82 8.71
N LEU A 146 -4.82 -7.97 7.39
CA LEU A 146 -3.53 -7.83 6.71
C LEU A 146 -2.92 -6.45 6.91
N PHE A 147 -3.72 -5.39 6.83
CA PHE A 147 -3.25 -4.02 7.04
C PHE A 147 -2.75 -3.79 8.47
N TYR A 148 -3.51 -4.21 9.48
CA TYR A 148 -3.09 -4.09 10.88
C TYR A 148 -1.84 -4.94 11.18
N PHE A 149 -1.78 -6.15 10.63
CA PHE A 149 -0.61 -7.01 10.78
C PHE A 149 0.64 -6.41 10.11
N ALA A 150 0.49 -5.82 8.92
CA ALA A 150 1.55 -5.12 8.23
C ALA A 150 2.07 -3.92 9.03
N GLN A 151 1.18 -3.09 9.58
CA GLN A 151 1.58 -1.95 10.42
C GLN A 151 2.33 -2.41 11.69
N GLY A 152 1.90 -3.51 12.31
CA GLY A 152 2.62 -4.12 13.43
C GLY A 152 4.03 -4.58 13.06
N LEU A 153 4.19 -5.24 11.91
CA LEU A 153 5.49 -5.67 11.40
C LEU A 153 6.41 -4.48 11.08
N LEU A 154 5.89 -3.43 10.44
CA LEU A 154 6.64 -2.23 10.07
C LEU A 154 7.12 -1.46 11.30
N PHE A 155 6.29 -1.38 12.35
CA PHE A 155 6.66 -0.80 13.64
C PHE A 155 7.78 -1.61 14.31
N PHE A 156 7.63 -2.93 14.40
CA PHE A 156 8.61 -3.81 15.02
C PHE A 156 9.97 -3.77 14.29
N ALA A 157 9.93 -3.68 12.95
CA ALA A 157 11.13 -3.52 12.16
C ALA A 157 11.83 -2.17 12.37
N ASN A 158 11.10 -1.10 12.68
CA ASN A 158 11.69 0.20 12.99
C ASN A 158 12.29 0.22 14.41
N GLU A 159 11.65 -0.41 15.38
CA GLU A 159 12.18 -0.53 16.75
C GLU A 159 13.53 -1.28 16.76
N ARG A 160 13.64 -2.36 15.98
CA ARG A 160 14.92 -3.08 15.84
C ARG A 160 16.02 -2.25 15.21
N LEU A 161 15.67 -1.30 14.34
CA LEU A 161 16.63 -0.37 13.77
C LEU A 161 17.17 0.61 14.82
N SER A 162 16.27 1.15 15.67
CA SER A 162 16.63 2.11 16.72
C SER A 162 17.50 1.52 17.82
N LYS A 163 17.47 0.19 18.03
CA LYS A 163 18.34 -0.49 19.00
C LYS A 163 19.75 -0.76 18.45
N MET A 164 19.97 -0.54 17.16
CA MET A 164 21.24 -0.78 16.46
C MET A 164 22.07 0.49 16.23
N LEU A 165 21.53 1.67 16.59
CA LEU A 165 22.15 3.00 16.44
C LEU A 165 22.53 3.54 17.82
#